data_AF-A0A382AAW6-F1
#
_entry.id   AF-A0A382AAW6-F1
#
_cell.length_a   1.000
_cell.length_b   1.000
_cell.length_c   1.000
_cell.angle_alpha   90.00
_cell.angle_beta   90.00
_cell.angle_gamma   90.00
#
_symmetry.space_group_name_H-M   'P 1'
#
loop_
_entity.id
_entity.type
_entity.pdbx_description
1 polymer ?
#
loop_
_entity_poly.entity_id
_entity_poly.type
_entity_poly.pdbx_seq_one_letter_code
_entity_poly.pdbx_strand_id
1 'polypeptide(L)'
;MKISDNTSVAMPMRNLITIIGAVGVGVWAYFGVIERLNQLETSKEIMLKDIESQVERIDNDVKGLVDGDIAQNNEFRIKWPRGDLGSPPADSEQYMLIEFLSGQVEAIQEQLESMMNNKVNITRLQTDMEKALGDIEKLKDKIREGNGVTDSGE
;
A
#
# COMPACT_ATOMS: atom_id res chain seq x y z
N MET A 1 96.58 8.97 -39.62
CA MET A 1 95.23 9.22 -39.07
C MET A 1 95.40 9.59 -37.60
N LYS A 2 95.28 10.88 -37.26
CA LYS A 2 95.32 11.37 -35.87
C LYS A 2 93.98 12.03 -35.61
N ILE A 3 93.14 11.37 -34.84
CA ILE A 3 91.90 11.95 -34.31
C ILE A 3 92.31 12.82 -33.11
N SER A 4 91.82 14.05 -33.10
CA SER A 4 92.15 15.09 -32.12
C SER A 4 91.12 15.06 -30.99
N ASP A 5 91.49 14.50 -29.84
CA ASP A 5 90.68 14.43 -28.61
C ASP A 5 90.81 15.67 -27.70
N ASN A 6 91.02 16.86 -28.26
CA ASN A 6 91.15 18.09 -27.46
C ASN A 6 90.55 19.32 -28.14
N THR A 7 89.34 19.21 -28.68
CA THR A 7 88.45 20.39 -28.61
C THR A 7 88.05 20.53 -27.15
N SER A 8 88.85 21.33 -26.44
CA SER A 8 88.51 21.83 -25.12
C SER A 8 87.14 22.50 -25.20
N VAL A 9 86.15 21.89 -24.55
CA VAL A 9 84.90 22.57 -24.21
C VAL A 9 85.33 23.76 -23.36
N ALA A 10 85.40 24.94 -23.98
CA ALA A 10 85.92 26.18 -23.39
C ALA A 10 84.91 26.83 -22.43
N MET A 11 84.09 26.04 -21.74
CA MET A 11 83.21 26.51 -20.68
C MET A 11 83.42 25.73 -19.39
N PRO A 12 83.33 26.39 -18.22
CA PRO A 12 83.43 25.72 -16.93
C PRO A 12 82.38 24.61 -16.82
N MET A 13 82.82 23.35 -16.66
CA MET A 13 81.94 22.17 -16.57
C MET A 13 80.85 22.29 -15.49
N ARG A 14 81.11 23.07 -14.43
CA ARG A 14 80.12 23.37 -13.38
C ARG A 14 78.89 24.08 -13.93
N ASN A 15 79.06 25.08 -14.80
CA ASN A 15 77.94 25.82 -15.39
C ASN A 15 77.09 24.92 -16.29
N LEU A 16 77.74 24.02 -17.04
CA LEU A 16 77.04 23.08 -17.92
C LEU A 16 76.16 22.10 -17.14
N ILE A 17 76.68 21.53 -16.04
CA ILE A 17 75.90 20.63 -15.16
C ILE A 17 74.73 21.37 -14.50
N THR A 18 74.94 22.62 -14.05
CA THR A 18 73.88 23.43 -13.47
C THR A 18 72.75 23.70 -14.46
N ILE A 19 73.07 24.00 -15.73
CA ILE A 19 72.06 24.22 -16.77
C ILE A 19 71.28 22.95 -17.04
N ILE A 20 71.94 21.79 -17.17
CA ILE A 20 71.26 20.50 -17.39
C ILE A 20 70.36 20.15 -16.21
N GLY A 21 70.83 20.33 -14.96
CA GLY A 21 70.03 20.11 -13.76
C GLY A 21 68.82 21.02 -13.68
N ALA A 22 68.98 22.31 -14.00
CA ALA A 22 67.88 23.28 -14.03
C ALA A 22 66.83 22.92 -15.09
N VAL A 23 67.27 22.50 -16.28
CA VAL A 23 66.37 22.04 -17.34
C VAL A 23 65.66 20.74 -16.92
N GLY A 24 66.35 19.80 -16.28
CA GLY A 24 65.76 18.55 -15.79
C GLY A 24 64.63 18.77 -14.77
N VAL A 25 64.83 19.66 -13.80
CA VAL A 25 63.78 20.03 -12.83
C VAL A 25 62.63 20.77 -13.50
N GLY A 26 62.93 21.65 -14.46
CA GLY A 26 61.90 22.38 -15.22
C GLY A 26 60.99 21.44 -16.01
N VAL A 27 61.57 20.44 -16.68
CA VAL A 27 60.82 19.43 -17.44
C VAL A 27 60.00 18.52 -16.51
N TRP A 28 60.58 18.09 -15.39
CA TRP A 28 59.86 17.28 -14.40
C TRP A 28 58.64 18.02 -13.80
N ALA A 29 58.83 19.29 -13.41
CA ALA A 29 57.75 20.11 -12.88
C ALA A 29 56.65 20.36 -13.93
N TYR A 30 57.04 20.63 -15.19
CA TYR A 30 56.11 20.82 -16.30
C TYR A 30 55.23 19.59 -16.53
N PHE A 31 55.83 18.40 -16.61
CA PHE A 31 55.06 17.15 -16.79
C PHE A 31 54.17 16.84 -15.58
N GLY A 32 54.65 17.05 -14.35
CA GLY A 32 53.83 16.82 -13.16
C GLY A 32 52.61 17.74 -13.07
N VAL A 33 52.74 19.00 -13.48
CA VAL A 33 51.60 19.94 -13.55
C VAL A 33 50.61 19.52 -14.64
N ILE A 34 51.10 19.11 -15.81
CA ILE A 34 50.23 18.67 -16.92
C ILE A 34 49.43 17.44 -16.54
N GLU A 35 50.07 16.43 -15.95
CA GLU A 35 49.38 15.21 -15.55
C GLU A 35 48.24 15.51 -14.56
N ARG A 36 48.51 16.34 -13.55
CA ARG A 36 47.48 16.75 -12.59
C ARG A 36 46.37 17.58 -13.23
N LEU A 37 46.70 18.45 -14.18
CA LEU A 37 45.71 19.24 -14.91
C LEU A 37 44.78 18.33 -15.72
N ASN A 38 45.35 17.34 -16.43
CA ASN A 38 44.58 16.37 -17.22
C ASN A 38 43.67 15.49 -16.34
N GLN A 39 44.14 15.08 -15.16
CA GLN A 39 43.32 14.33 -14.19
C GLN A 39 42.16 15.17 -13.67
N LEU A 40 42.39 16.46 -13.38
CA LEU A 40 41.35 17.38 -12.93
C LEU A 40 40.32 17.66 -14.03
N GLU A 41 40.76 17.86 -15.26
CA GLU A 41 39.88 18.09 -16.40
C GLU A 41 38.98 16.88 -16.68
N THR A 42 39.57 15.68 -16.67
CA THR A 42 38.81 14.43 -16.81
C THR A 42 37.80 14.25 -15.69
N SER A 43 38.23 14.48 -14.43
CA SER A 43 37.35 14.35 -13.26
C SER A 43 36.18 15.33 -13.32
N LYS A 44 36.43 16.57 -13.76
CA LYS A 44 35.40 17.59 -13.94
C LYS A 44 34.40 17.18 -15.01
N GLU A 45 34.87 16.70 -16.16
CA GLU A 45 34.02 16.26 -17.26
C GLU A 45 33.10 15.09 -16.85
N ILE A 46 33.65 14.11 -16.12
CA ILE A 46 32.85 12.99 -15.59
C ILE A 46 31.81 13.49 -14.60
N MET A 47 32.19 14.37 -13.66
CA MET A 47 31.24 14.94 -12.70
C MET A 47 30.11 15.71 -13.37
N LEU A 48 30.40 16.49 -14.42
CA LEU A 48 29.38 17.20 -15.18
C LEU A 48 28.39 16.23 -15.84
N LYS A 49 28.91 15.18 -16.49
CA LYS A 49 28.06 14.14 -17.09
C LYS A 49 27.21 13.39 -16.07
N ASP A 50 27.77 13.08 -14.91
CA ASP A 50 27.02 12.42 -13.83
C ASP A 50 25.88 13.30 -13.32
N ILE A 51 26.11 14.61 -13.19
CA ILE A 51 25.07 15.57 -12.81
C ILE A 51 23.98 15.63 -13.88
N GLU A 52 24.36 15.75 -15.17
CA GLU A 52 23.41 15.76 -16.28
C GLU A 52 22.54 14.48 -16.31
N SER A 53 23.17 13.32 -16.16
CA SER A 53 22.45 12.03 -16.10
C SER A 53 21.49 11.94 -14.91
N GLN A 54 21.90 12.45 -13.75
CA GLN A 54 21.01 12.49 -12.58
C GLN A 54 19.83 13.44 -12.79
N VAL A 55 20.05 14.61 -13.40
CA VAL A 55 18.98 15.55 -13.75
C VAL A 55 17.99 14.90 -14.71
N GLU A 56 18.47 14.21 -15.75
CA GLU A 56 17.61 13.50 -16.70
C GLU A 56 16.76 12.41 -16.01
N ARG A 57 17.37 11.62 -15.12
CA ARG A 57 16.64 10.60 -14.36
C ARG A 57 15.56 11.21 -13.48
N ILE A 58 15.88 12.28 -12.75
CA ILE A 58 14.92 13.00 -11.91
C ILE A 58 13.78 13.57 -12.76
N ASP A 59 14.07 14.15 -13.93
CA ASP A 59 13.05 14.70 -14.82
C ASP A 59 12.09 13.61 -15.33
N ASN A 60 12.61 12.44 -15.69
CA ASN A 60 11.79 11.29 -16.09
C ASN A 60 10.93 10.76 -14.93
N ASP A 61 11.50 10.66 -13.73
CA ASP A 61 10.76 10.23 -12.52
C ASP A 61 9.64 11.24 -12.19
N VAL A 62 9.93 12.55 -12.27
CA VAL A 62 8.95 13.62 -12.03
C VAL A 62 7.83 13.57 -13.06
N LYS A 63 8.15 13.41 -14.35
CA LYS A 63 7.13 13.23 -15.41
C LYS A 63 6.25 12.01 -15.14
N GLY A 64 6.83 10.88 -14.77
CA GLY A 64 6.10 9.68 -14.41
C GLY A 64 5.13 9.89 -13.25
N LEU A 65 5.54 10.62 -12.21
CA LEU A 65 4.68 10.96 -11.07
C LEU A 65 3.55 11.93 -11.46
N VAL A 66 3.85 12.95 -12.25
CA VAL A 66 2.88 13.98 -12.65
C VAL A 66 1.83 13.41 -13.60
N ASP A 67 2.26 12.70 -14.64
CA ASP A 67 1.36 12.16 -15.68
C ASP A 67 0.72 10.83 -15.28
N GLY A 68 1.34 10.09 -14.36
CA GLY A 68 0.85 8.82 -13.83
C GLY A 68 0.08 9.00 -12.53
N ASP A 69 0.78 8.80 -11.42
CA ASP A 69 0.18 8.63 -10.10
C ASP A 69 -0.65 9.85 -9.66
N ILE A 70 -0.11 11.06 -9.83
CA ILE A 70 -0.78 12.29 -9.41
C ILE A 70 -1.99 12.59 -10.29
N ALA A 71 -1.85 12.46 -11.61
CA ALA A 71 -2.96 12.66 -12.54
C ALA A 71 -4.09 11.67 -12.27
N GLN A 72 -3.79 10.38 -12.14
CA GLN A 72 -4.78 9.34 -11.85
C GLN A 72 -5.43 9.52 -10.48
N ASN A 73 -4.66 9.92 -9.45
CA ASN A 73 -5.21 10.19 -8.13
C ASN A 73 -6.17 11.40 -8.14
N ASN A 74 -5.77 12.48 -8.81
CA ASN A 74 -6.63 13.65 -8.99
C ASN A 74 -7.88 13.30 -9.81
N GLU A 75 -7.73 12.50 -10.86
CA GLU A 75 -8.84 12.01 -11.67
C GLU A 75 -9.83 11.21 -10.83
N PHE A 76 -9.36 10.25 -10.02
CA PHE A 76 -10.20 9.49 -9.11
C PHE A 76 -10.93 10.41 -8.12
N ARG A 77 -10.20 11.28 -7.42
CA ARG A 77 -10.79 12.18 -6.41
C ARG A 77 -11.84 13.13 -6.97
N ILE A 78 -11.68 13.54 -8.23
CA ILE A 78 -12.59 14.49 -8.89
C ILE A 78 -13.77 13.75 -9.54
N LYS A 79 -13.52 12.67 -10.27
CA LYS A 79 -14.56 11.96 -11.02
C LYS A 79 -15.39 11.02 -10.14
N TRP A 80 -14.84 10.47 -9.06
CA TRP A 80 -15.56 9.55 -8.17
C TRP A 80 -16.80 10.19 -7.52
N PRO A 81 -16.72 11.37 -6.86
CA PRO A 81 -17.91 12.01 -6.32
C PRO A 81 -18.90 12.48 -7.38
N ARG A 82 -18.44 12.68 -8.62
CA ARG A 82 -19.27 13.17 -9.74
C ARG A 82 -19.91 12.04 -10.55
N GLY A 83 -19.50 10.79 -10.35
CA GLY A 83 -19.97 9.65 -11.15
C GLY A 83 -19.40 9.57 -12.57
N ASP A 84 -18.46 10.45 -12.93
CA ASP A 84 -17.85 10.51 -14.27
C ASP A 84 -16.82 9.38 -14.51
N LEU A 85 -16.46 8.62 -13.46
CA LEU A 85 -15.47 7.54 -13.51
C LEU A 85 -16.05 6.23 -14.08
N GLY A 86 -17.37 6.21 -14.35
CA GLY A 86 -18.10 4.97 -14.63
C GLY A 86 -18.19 4.08 -13.39
N SER A 87 -18.50 2.80 -13.60
CA SER A 87 -18.55 1.78 -12.56
C SER A 87 -17.33 0.86 -12.67
N PRO A 88 -16.28 1.04 -11.84
CA PRO A 88 -15.15 0.14 -11.80
C PRO A 88 -15.60 -1.31 -11.57
N PRO A 89 -14.84 -2.33 -11.99
CA PRO A 89 -15.18 -3.73 -11.77
C PRO A 89 -15.50 -4.07 -10.30
N ALA A 90 -14.74 -3.48 -9.37
CA ALA A 90 -14.97 -3.63 -7.93
C ALA A 90 -16.31 -3.05 -7.46
N ASP A 91 -16.82 -2.01 -8.11
CA ASP A 91 -18.13 -1.42 -7.82
C ASP A 91 -19.25 -2.34 -8.32
N SER A 92 -19.06 -2.97 -9.48
CA SER A 92 -20.01 -3.98 -10.01
C SER A 92 -20.09 -5.22 -9.11
N GLU A 93 -18.96 -5.70 -8.59
CA GLU A 93 -18.93 -6.78 -7.59
C GLU A 93 -19.57 -6.36 -6.27
N GLN A 94 -19.33 -5.12 -5.81
CA GLN A 94 -19.98 -4.58 -4.63
C GLN A 94 -21.50 -4.49 -4.81
N TYR A 95 -22.00 -4.02 -5.95
CA TYR A 95 -23.44 -4.01 -6.22
C TYR A 95 -24.04 -5.41 -6.20
N MET A 96 -23.35 -6.42 -6.75
CA MET A 96 -23.81 -7.82 -6.69
C MET A 96 -23.88 -8.34 -5.26
N LEU A 97 -22.87 -8.02 -4.43
CA LEU A 97 -22.85 -8.38 -3.01
C LEU A 97 -23.95 -7.66 -2.22
N ILE A 98 -24.19 -6.38 -2.49
CA ILE A 98 -25.24 -5.60 -1.87
C ILE A 98 -26.61 -6.17 -2.23
N GLU A 99 -26.83 -6.53 -3.49
CA GLU A 99 -28.07 -7.17 -3.93
C GLU A 99 -28.30 -8.50 -3.21
N PHE A 100 -27.26 -9.35 -3.13
CA PHE A 100 -27.33 -10.62 -2.40
C PHE A 100 -27.59 -10.42 -0.90
N LEU A 101 -26.96 -9.43 -0.28
CA LEU A 101 -27.20 -9.09 1.12
C LEU A 101 -28.61 -8.55 1.34
N SER A 102 -29.13 -7.72 0.42
CA SER A 102 -30.50 -7.21 0.47
C SER A 102 -31.51 -8.36 0.45
N GLY A 103 -31.35 -9.32 -0.45
CA GLY A 103 -32.22 -10.50 -0.50
C GLY A 103 -32.15 -11.36 0.77
N GLN A 104 -30.98 -11.47 1.40
CA GLN A 104 -30.89 -12.14 2.71
C GLN A 104 -31.61 -11.37 3.83
N VAL A 105 -31.51 -10.04 3.83
CA VAL A 105 -32.21 -9.20 4.80
C VAL A 105 -33.73 -9.34 4.62
N GLU A 106 -34.23 -9.36 3.39
CA GLU A 106 -35.64 -9.59 3.10
C GLU A 106 -36.12 -10.97 3.60
N ALA A 107 -35.35 -12.03 3.34
CA ALA A 107 -35.66 -13.38 3.84
C ALA A 107 -35.68 -13.44 5.38
N ILE A 108 -34.75 -12.74 6.04
CA ILE A 108 -34.75 -12.61 7.50
C ILE A 108 -36.00 -11.86 7.98
N GLN A 109 -36.40 -10.79 7.28
CA GLN A 109 -37.59 -10.02 7.62
C GLN A 109 -38.86 -10.88 7.52
N GLU A 110 -39.01 -11.68 6.47
CA GLU A 110 -40.13 -12.61 6.31
C GLU A 110 -40.15 -13.69 7.41
N GLN A 111 -38.98 -14.24 7.76
CA GLN A 111 -38.88 -15.19 8.88
C GLN A 111 -39.25 -14.55 10.23
N LEU A 112 -38.85 -13.31 10.47
CA LEU A 112 -39.21 -12.59 11.69
C LEU A 112 -40.72 -12.37 11.79
N GLU A 113 -41.38 -12.01 10.70
CA GLU A 113 -42.84 -11.88 10.65
C GLU A 113 -43.55 -13.21 10.92
N SER A 114 -43.06 -14.30 10.33
CA SER A 114 -43.56 -15.65 10.60
C SER A 114 -43.37 -16.06 12.07
N MET A 115 -42.21 -15.77 12.65
CA MET A 115 -41.95 -16.01 14.08
C MET A 115 -42.85 -15.18 14.99
N MET A 116 -43.19 -13.94 14.62
CA MET A 116 -44.12 -13.12 15.39
C MET A 116 -45.52 -13.74 15.43
N ASN A 117 -46.02 -14.22 14.31
CA ASN A 117 -47.31 -14.92 14.26
C ASN A 117 -47.29 -16.21 15.09
N ASN A 118 -46.20 -16.98 15.02
CA ASN A 118 -46.02 -18.17 15.84
C ASN A 118 -45.96 -17.83 17.33
N LYS A 119 -45.28 -16.74 17.73
CA LYS A 119 -45.23 -16.27 19.11
C LYS A 119 -46.62 -15.95 19.65
N VAL A 120 -47.44 -15.21 18.90
CA VAL A 120 -48.82 -14.88 19.30
C VAL A 120 -49.67 -16.14 19.45
N ASN A 121 -49.57 -17.08 18.50
CA ASN A 121 -50.29 -18.35 18.57
C ASN A 121 -49.88 -19.18 19.78
N ILE A 122 -48.57 -19.26 20.08
CA ILE A 122 -48.06 -19.95 21.26
C ILE A 122 -48.60 -19.30 22.54
N THR A 123 -48.58 -17.98 22.66
CA THR A 123 -49.13 -17.28 23.85
C THR A 123 -50.63 -17.55 24.02
N ARG A 124 -51.40 -17.60 22.91
CA ARG A 124 -52.82 -17.94 22.96
C ARG A 124 -53.03 -19.39 23.42
N LEU A 125 -52.30 -20.34 22.85
CA LEU A 125 -52.35 -21.75 23.24
C LEU A 125 -51.94 -21.96 24.70
N GLN A 126 -50.93 -21.22 25.19
CA GLN A 126 -50.54 -21.23 26.61
C GLN A 126 -51.70 -20.77 27.50
N THR A 127 -52.36 -19.66 27.15
CA THR A 127 -53.51 -19.14 27.91
C THR A 127 -54.70 -20.11 27.89
N ASP A 128 -54.97 -20.74 26.75
CA ASP A 128 -56.06 -21.70 26.61
C ASP A 128 -55.77 -23.00 27.39
N MET A 129 -54.51 -23.44 27.42
CA MET A 129 -54.06 -24.56 28.25
C MET A 129 -54.19 -24.26 29.75
N GLU A 130 -53.85 -23.05 30.19
CA GLU A 130 -54.06 -22.64 31.59
C GLU A 130 -55.53 -22.70 32.00
N LYS A 131 -56.45 -22.24 31.13
CA LYS A 131 -57.89 -22.36 31.38
C LYS A 131 -58.35 -23.82 31.40
N ALA A 132 -57.89 -24.63 30.45
CA ALA A 132 -58.22 -26.04 30.38
C ALA A 132 -57.75 -26.79 31.65
N LEU A 133 -56.55 -26.50 32.15
CA LEU A 133 -56.07 -27.05 33.42
C LEU A 133 -56.96 -26.62 34.59
N GLY A 134 -57.35 -25.34 34.65
CA GLY A 134 -58.27 -24.85 35.69
C GLY A 134 -59.66 -25.50 35.64
N ASP A 135 -60.20 -25.78 34.45
CA ASP A 135 -61.48 -26.45 34.30
C ASP A 135 -61.39 -27.96 34.60
N ILE A 136 -60.26 -28.60 34.27
CA ILE A 136 -59.97 -29.98 34.69
C ILE A 136 -59.91 -30.08 36.22
N GLU A 137 -59.26 -29.14 36.91
CA GLU A 137 -59.21 -29.09 38.38
C GLU A 137 -60.62 -29.00 38.99
N LYS A 138 -61.47 -28.09 38.47
CA LYS A 138 -62.87 -27.97 38.91
C LYS A 138 -63.70 -29.23 38.65
N LEU A 139 -63.50 -29.90 37.51
CA LEU A 139 -64.18 -31.16 37.20
C LEU A 139 -63.73 -32.28 38.14
N LYS A 140 -62.44 -32.34 38.46
CA LYS A 140 -61.87 -33.28 39.42
C LYS A 140 -62.46 -33.07 40.82
N ASP A 141 -62.58 -31.82 41.27
CA ASP A 141 -63.20 -31.49 42.56
C ASP A 141 -64.68 -31.87 42.60
N LYS A 142 -65.46 -31.57 41.55
CA LYS A 142 -66.87 -32.01 41.44
C LYS A 142 -67.03 -33.53 41.45
N ILE A 143 -66.14 -34.27 40.79
CA ILE A 143 -66.14 -35.74 40.83
C ILE A 143 -65.79 -36.24 42.23
N ARG A 144 -64.88 -35.55 42.94
CA ARG A 144 -64.50 -35.88 44.32
C ARG A 144 -65.65 -35.63 45.29
N GLU A 145 -66.42 -34.56 45.11
CA GLU A 145 -67.66 -34.30 45.86
C GLU A 145 -68.76 -35.32 45.53
N GLY A 146 -68.94 -35.67 44.26
CA GLY A 146 -69.95 -36.64 43.81
C GLY A 146 -69.69 -38.08 44.27
N ASN A 147 -68.41 -38.49 44.38
CA ASN A 147 -68.02 -39.81 44.87
C ASN A 147 -67.93 -39.91 46.41
N GLY A 148 -68.04 -38.78 47.12
CA GLY A 148 -68.03 -38.73 48.59
C GLY A 148 -69.38 -39.03 49.27
N VAL A 149 -70.43 -39.32 48.50
CA VAL A 149 -71.80 -39.54 49.03
C VAL A 149 -72.23 -41.02 48.98
N THR A 150 -71.41 -41.93 48.45
CA THR A 150 -71.76 -43.36 48.32
C THR A 150 -70.90 -44.32 49.16
N ASP A 151 -70.14 -43.82 50.14
CA ASP A 151 -69.44 -44.67 51.10
C ASP A 151 -69.66 -44.19 52.55
N SER A 152 -70.90 -44.39 53.01
CA SER A 152 -71.18 -44.69 54.42
C SER A 152 -72.51 -45.44 54.46
N GLY A 153 -72.42 -46.76 54.24
CA GLY A 153 -73.45 -47.68 54.72
C GLY A 153 -73.26 -47.93 56.21
N GLU A 154 -74.27 -47.54 56.99
CA GLU A 154 -74.85 -48.20 58.19
C GLU A 154 -75.91 -47.27 58.80
#